data_AF-A0A1B1AZR1-F1
#
_entry.id   AF-A0A1B1AZR1-F1
#
_cell.length_a   1.000
_cell.length_b   1.000
_cell.length_c   1.000
_cell.angle_alpha   90.00
_cell.angle_beta   90.00
_cell.angle_gamma   90.00
#
_symmetry.space_group_name_H-M   'P 1'
#
loop_
_entity.id
_entity.type
_entity.pdbx_description
1 polymer ?
#
loop_
_entity_poly.entity_id
_entity_poly.type
_entity_poly.pdbx_seq_one_letter_code
_entity_poly.pdbx_strand_id
1 'polypeptide(L)'
;MEGGAELVKVRPRQLEMVIPFEMSRILIPTVNGIVEFNVYAPPPRLLRMDLATWTLASSIHLDKTSKYFAVLVALCEPRLRGSSMAAVPSVREVVERLKGIDQFRDANRSSINYHIDYLAAQKLPVSQWSKYMDDGPMHSKREALVAFALRFDLVNEEHLDLLTGLRLSPSVPASTPVLTSRPRHELPLLRPDRRGVSNVNSQRP
;
A
#
# COMPACT_ATOMS: atom_id res chain seq x y z
N MET A 1 22.20 23.69 18.05
CA MET A 1 21.21 23.22 17.05
C MET A 1 21.48 23.99 15.76
N GLU A 2 22.30 23.43 14.88
CA GLU A 2 22.55 24.00 13.55
C GLU A 2 21.39 23.58 12.63
N GLY A 3 20.34 24.39 12.61
CA GLY A 3 19.30 24.34 11.58
C GLY A 3 19.70 25.29 10.47
N GLY A 4 20.30 24.78 9.39
CA GLY A 4 20.51 25.56 8.17
C GLY A 4 19.14 26.05 7.68
N ALA A 5 18.92 27.35 7.67
CA ALA A 5 17.68 27.91 7.16
C ALA A 5 17.62 27.67 5.65
N GLU A 6 16.75 26.77 5.20
CA GLU A 6 16.46 26.58 3.78
C GLU A 6 15.75 27.84 3.26
N LEU A 7 16.40 28.56 2.34
CA LEU A 7 15.88 29.80 1.77
C LEU A 7 15.17 29.50 0.45
N VAL A 8 13.85 29.74 0.40
CA VAL A 8 13.05 29.65 -0.82
C VAL A 8 12.87 31.05 -1.40
N LYS A 9 13.36 31.27 -2.63
CA LYS A 9 13.19 32.53 -3.36
C LYS A 9 11.95 32.47 -4.24
N VAL A 10 10.96 33.30 -3.92
CA VAL A 10 9.69 33.39 -4.66
C VAL A 10 9.75 34.54 -5.66
N ARG A 11 9.16 34.36 -6.85
CA ARG A 11 9.03 35.47 -7.81
C ARG A 11 7.90 36.41 -7.38
N PRO A 12 8.06 37.74 -7.55
CA PRO A 12 6.96 38.68 -7.31
C PRO A 12 5.72 38.30 -8.14
N ARG A 13 4.52 38.56 -7.59
CA ARG A 13 3.20 38.32 -8.23
C ARG A 13 2.80 36.84 -8.41
N GLN A 14 3.44 35.93 -7.69
CA GLN A 14 3.06 34.52 -7.69
C GLN A 14 1.88 34.30 -6.73
N LEU A 15 0.68 34.15 -7.28
CA LEU A 15 -0.51 33.73 -6.53
C LEU A 15 -0.42 32.22 -6.27
N GLU A 16 -0.83 31.79 -5.07
CA GLU A 16 -1.03 30.38 -4.69
C GLU A 16 0.22 29.50 -4.48
N MET A 17 1.40 30.07 -4.19
CA MET A 17 2.53 29.22 -3.80
C MET A 17 2.38 28.68 -2.37
N VAL A 18 2.31 27.35 -2.24
CA VAL A 18 2.25 26.65 -0.96
C VAL A 18 3.66 26.22 -0.56
N ILE A 19 4.15 26.69 0.59
CA ILE A 19 5.41 26.25 1.19
C ILE A 19 5.07 25.57 2.52
N PRO A 20 5.28 24.25 2.66
CA PRO A 20 5.12 23.59 3.95
C PRO A 20 6.23 24.03 4.90
N PHE A 21 5.87 24.38 6.14
CA PHE A 21 6.82 24.72 7.19
C PHE A 21 6.29 24.17 8.53
N GLU A 22 7.18 23.87 9.47
CA GLU A 22 6.80 23.62 10.88
C GLU A 22 6.90 24.91 11.71
N MET A 23 7.95 25.69 11.42
CA MET A 23 8.22 27.00 11.98
C MET A 23 8.62 27.95 10.86
N SER A 24 8.01 29.13 10.82
CA SER A 24 8.45 30.23 9.96
C SER A 24 8.52 31.53 10.74
N ARG A 25 9.58 32.31 10.50
CA ARG A 25 9.73 33.67 11.04
C ARG A 25 9.37 34.67 9.95
N ILE A 26 8.38 35.52 10.19
CA ILE A 26 7.95 36.55 9.26
C ILE A 26 8.50 37.91 9.72
N LEU A 27 9.17 38.60 8.79
CA LEU A 27 9.67 39.95 8.98
C LEU A 27 8.88 40.89 8.06
N ILE A 28 8.13 41.83 8.65
CA ILE A 28 7.35 42.82 7.91
C ILE A 28 8.00 44.20 8.10
N PRO A 29 8.60 44.78 7.06
CA PRO A 29 9.05 46.16 7.10
C PRO A 29 7.85 47.11 7.20
N THR A 30 7.89 48.05 8.15
CA THR A 30 6.89 49.09 8.37
C THR A 30 7.55 50.47 8.39
N VAL A 31 6.75 51.53 8.36
CA VAL A 31 7.25 52.92 8.45
C VAL A 31 8.04 53.21 9.74
N ASN A 32 7.80 52.44 10.81
CA ASN A 32 8.41 52.66 12.13
C ASN A 32 9.43 51.58 12.51
N GLY A 33 9.85 50.73 11.57
CA GLY A 33 10.80 49.63 11.80
C GLY A 33 10.31 48.29 11.29
N ILE A 34 10.90 47.20 11.78
CA ILE A 34 10.56 45.83 11.37
C ILE A 34 9.72 45.17 12.46
N VAL A 35 8.56 44.66 12.09
CA VAL A 35 7.73 43.81 12.96
C VAL A 35 8.08 42.36 12.68
N GLU A 36 8.37 41.62 13.75
CA GLU A 36 8.70 40.20 13.70
C GLU A 36 7.63 39.39 14.45
N PHE A 37 7.21 38.28 13.86
CA PHE A 37 6.48 37.25 14.59
C PHE A 37 6.76 35.85 14.00
N ASN A 38 6.58 34.84 14.85
CA ASN A 38 6.76 33.44 14.48
C ASN A 38 5.41 32.78 14.21
N VAL A 39 5.36 32.03 13.11
CA VAL A 39 4.20 31.22 12.72
C VAL A 39 4.59 29.75 12.88
N TYR A 40 3.79 29.04 13.65
CA TYR A 40 3.93 27.61 13.88
C TYR A 40 2.82 26.91 13.13
N ALA A 41 3.16 25.84 12.41
CA ALA A 41 2.18 24.97 11.79
C ALA A 41 2.39 23.53 12.29
N PRO A 42 1.34 22.69 12.23
CA PRO A 42 1.50 21.28 12.56
C PRO A 42 2.61 20.64 11.71
N PRO A 43 3.40 19.70 12.27
CA PRO A 43 4.38 18.96 11.49
C PRO A 43 3.73 18.38 10.23
N PRO A 44 4.36 18.53 9.04
CA PRO A 44 3.83 17.92 7.83
C PRO A 44 3.66 16.43 8.09
N ARG A 45 2.49 15.90 7.72
CA ARG A 45 2.24 14.47 7.77
C ARG A 45 3.11 13.82 6.71
N LEU A 46 4.31 13.41 7.11
CA LEU A 46 5.16 12.61 6.26
C LEU A 46 4.46 11.27 6.03
N LEU A 47 4.34 10.89 4.75
CA LEU A 47 3.99 9.51 4.44
C LEU A 47 5.10 8.65 5.01
N ARG A 48 4.72 7.80 5.95
CA ARG A 48 5.58 6.77 6.50
C ARG A 48 6.12 5.96 5.31
N MET A 49 7.42 5.62 5.30
CA MET A 49 8.10 5.07 4.11
C MET A 49 7.38 3.82 3.55
N ASP A 50 6.81 3.00 4.43
CA ASP A 50 5.93 1.87 4.10
C ASP A 50 4.66 2.29 3.31
N LEU A 51 4.01 3.38 3.69
CA LEU A 51 2.86 3.97 2.99
C LEU A 51 3.26 4.69 1.69
N ALA A 52 4.45 5.30 1.63
CA ALA A 52 4.98 5.89 0.39
C ALA A 52 5.28 4.81 -0.66
N THR A 53 5.91 3.70 -0.22
CA THR A 53 6.07 2.47 -0.99
C THR A 53 4.72 1.92 -1.44
N TRP A 54 3.72 1.85 -0.56
CA TRP A 54 2.35 1.43 -0.90
C TRP A 54 1.69 2.36 -1.92
N THR A 55 1.85 3.68 -1.80
CA THR A 55 1.23 4.66 -2.71
C THR A 55 1.84 4.59 -4.11
N LEU A 56 3.17 4.40 -4.20
CA LEU A 56 3.87 4.10 -5.45
C LEU A 56 3.46 2.73 -6.01
N ALA A 57 3.38 1.69 -5.18
CA ALA A 57 2.92 0.36 -5.58
C ALA A 57 1.47 0.38 -6.09
N SER A 58 0.59 1.16 -5.45
CA SER A 58 -0.81 1.36 -5.88
C SER A 58 -0.92 2.10 -7.22
N SER A 59 0.12 2.81 -7.64
CA SER A 59 0.20 3.44 -8.97
C SER A 59 0.73 2.48 -10.04
N ILE A 60 1.40 1.40 -9.62
CA ILE A 60 1.91 0.34 -10.50
C ILE A 60 0.80 -0.69 -10.71
N HIS A 61 0.03 -0.51 -11.78
CA HIS A 61 -1.02 -1.46 -12.13
C HIS A 61 -0.43 -2.70 -12.85
N LEU A 62 -0.16 -3.75 -12.07
CA LEU A 62 0.31 -5.04 -12.57
C LEU A 62 -0.89 -6.00 -12.65
N ASP A 63 -1.22 -6.48 -13.84
CA ASP A 63 -2.31 -7.46 -13.99
C ASP A 63 -1.87 -8.83 -13.50
N LYS A 64 -2.44 -9.26 -12.37
CA LYS A 64 -2.14 -10.53 -11.70
C LYS A 64 -2.52 -11.77 -12.53
N THR A 65 -3.37 -11.62 -13.55
CA THR A 65 -3.81 -12.72 -14.43
C THR A 65 -2.93 -12.89 -15.66
N SER A 66 -2.04 -11.92 -15.93
CA SER A 66 -1.19 -11.91 -17.11
C SER A 66 -0.01 -12.87 -17.03
N LYS A 67 0.47 -13.33 -18.19
CA LYS A 67 1.67 -14.20 -18.30
C LYS A 67 2.90 -13.57 -17.64
N TYR A 68 3.16 -12.28 -17.86
CA TYR A 68 4.32 -11.63 -17.26
C TYR A 68 4.28 -11.64 -15.72
N PHE A 69 3.09 -11.61 -15.10
CA PHE A 69 2.98 -11.67 -13.64
C PHE A 69 3.39 -13.05 -13.11
N ALA A 70 2.93 -14.12 -13.74
CA ALA A 70 3.37 -15.47 -13.39
C ALA A 70 4.89 -15.68 -13.56
N VAL A 71 5.52 -15.03 -14.56
CA VAL A 71 6.99 -15.01 -14.68
C VAL A 71 7.64 -14.29 -13.50
N LEU A 72 7.09 -13.15 -13.06
CA LEU A 72 7.58 -12.42 -11.90
C LEU A 72 7.44 -13.26 -10.61
N VAL A 73 6.31 -13.95 -10.43
CA VAL A 73 6.08 -14.87 -9.31
C VAL A 73 7.09 -16.01 -9.32
N ALA A 74 7.35 -16.62 -10.48
CA ALA A 74 8.34 -17.69 -10.61
C ALA A 74 9.77 -17.23 -10.29
N LEU A 75 10.10 -15.96 -10.53
CA LEU A 75 11.38 -15.38 -10.13
C LEU A 75 11.47 -15.12 -8.61
N CYS A 76 10.35 -14.75 -7.98
CA CYS A 76 10.29 -14.45 -6.55
C CYS A 76 10.10 -15.71 -5.68
N GLU A 77 9.63 -16.82 -6.24
CA GLU A 77 9.28 -18.04 -5.53
C GLU A 77 10.35 -18.54 -4.55
N PRO A 78 11.65 -18.60 -4.89
CA PRO A 78 12.67 -19.07 -3.96
C PRO A 78 12.85 -18.19 -2.73
N ARG A 79 12.65 -16.87 -2.87
CA ARG A 79 12.77 -15.91 -1.75
C ARG A 79 11.51 -15.84 -0.90
N LEU A 80 10.36 -16.19 -1.48
CA LEU A 80 9.09 -16.26 -0.76
C LEU A 80 8.93 -17.59 0.00
N ARG A 81 9.38 -18.72 -0.57
CA ARG A 81 9.31 -20.04 0.09
C ARG A 81 10.52 -20.38 0.96
N GLY A 82 11.65 -19.72 0.71
CA GLY A 82 12.94 -20.03 1.32
C GLY A 82 13.50 -18.85 2.11
N SER A 83 14.82 -18.72 2.10
CA SER A 83 15.51 -17.58 2.70
C SER A 83 15.31 -16.32 1.85
N SER A 84 15.19 -15.16 2.51
CA SER A 84 15.14 -13.85 1.84
C SER A 84 16.36 -13.57 0.95
N MET A 85 17.46 -14.29 1.16
CA MET A 85 18.70 -14.24 0.37
C MET A 85 18.85 -15.37 -0.66
N ALA A 86 17.79 -16.13 -0.95
CA ALA A 86 17.85 -17.18 -1.95
C ALA A 86 18.28 -16.63 -3.33
N ALA A 87 19.08 -17.42 -4.05
CA ALA A 87 19.57 -17.06 -5.37
C ALA A 87 18.41 -16.93 -6.36
N VAL A 88 18.48 -15.92 -7.24
CA VAL A 88 17.45 -15.67 -8.24
C VAL A 88 17.51 -16.74 -9.34
N PRO A 89 16.40 -17.43 -9.64
CA PRO A 89 16.40 -18.55 -10.56
C PRO A 89 16.76 -18.12 -11.98
N SER A 90 17.48 -18.99 -12.68
CA SER A 90 17.83 -18.86 -14.10
C SER A 90 16.61 -18.97 -15.00
N VAL A 91 16.72 -18.46 -16.24
CA VAL A 91 15.64 -18.54 -17.23
C VAL A 91 15.20 -19.99 -17.48
N ARG A 92 16.14 -20.94 -17.45
CA ARG A 92 15.83 -22.38 -17.58
C ARG A 92 14.97 -22.87 -16.42
N GLU A 93 15.37 -22.52 -15.21
CA GLU A 93 14.67 -22.90 -13.98
C GLU A 93 13.28 -22.27 -13.88
N VAL A 94 13.10 -21.06 -14.42
CA VAL A 94 11.80 -20.40 -14.56
C VAL A 94 10.91 -21.15 -15.55
N VAL A 95 11.45 -21.58 -16.70
CA VAL A 95 10.70 -22.42 -17.65
C VAL A 95 10.22 -23.71 -16.97
N GLU A 96 11.10 -24.43 -16.27
CA GLU A 96 10.73 -25.66 -15.55
C GLU A 96 9.63 -25.41 -14.51
N ARG A 97 9.70 -24.32 -13.75
CA ARG A 97 8.66 -23.93 -12.78
C ARG A 97 7.31 -23.63 -13.42
N LEU A 98 7.31 -23.04 -14.62
CA LEU A 98 6.09 -22.61 -15.30
C LEU A 98 5.44 -23.73 -16.14
N LYS A 99 6.12 -24.86 -16.37
CA LYS A 99 5.58 -25.99 -17.15
C LYS A 99 4.26 -26.55 -16.62
N GLY A 100 4.01 -26.43 -15.32
CA GLY A 100 2.75 -26.87 -14.70
C GLY A 100 1.54 -26.00 -15.01
N ILE A 101 1.73 -24.85 -15.65
CA ILE A 101 0.68 -23.88 -15.96
C ILE A 101 0.28 -24.02 -17.44
N ASP A 102 -1.02 -24.19 -17.69
CA ASP A 102 -1.56 -24.40 -19.04
C ASP A 102 -1.12 -23.30 -20.05
N GLN A 103 -1.09 -22.04 -19.59
CA GLN A 103 -0.70 -20.88 -20.41
C GLN A 103 0.78 -20.86 -20.82
N PHE A 104 1.61 -21.70 -20.21
CA PHE A 104 3.06 -21.83 -20.42
C PHE A 104 3.49 -23.23 -20.86
N ARG A 105 2.56 -24.08 -21.29
CA ARG A 105 2.85 -25.43 -21.77
C ARG A 105 3.91 -25.46 -22.88
N ASP A 106 3.91 -24.44 -23.75
CA ASP A 106 4.89 -24.26 -24.84
C ASP A 106 5.93 -23.16 -24.55
N ALA A 107 6.13 -22.80 -23.29
CA ALA A 107 7.04 -21.73 -22.91
C ALA A 107 8.49 -22.07 -23.28
N ASN A 108 9.13 -21.18 -24.04
CA ASN A 108 10.53 -21.27 -24.38
C ASN A 108 11.34 -20.15 -23.70
N ARG A 109 12.67 -20.27 -23.72
CA ARG A 109 13.58 -19.29 -23.09
C ARG A 109 13.37 -17.86 -23.62
N SER A 110 13.09 -17.72 -24.91
CA SER A 110 12.88 -16.41 -25.55
C SER A 110 11.60 -15.74 -25.05
N SER A 111 10.52 -16.50 -24.86
CA SER A 111 9.27 -15.98 -24.29
C SER A 111 9.45 -15.51 -22.85
N ILE A 112 10.20 -16.25 -22.04
CA ILE A 112 10.50 -15.83 -20.65
C ILE A 112 11.36 -14.58 -20.62
N ASN A 113 12.42 -14.52 -21.44
CA ASN A 113 13.25 -13.32 -21.55
C ASN A 113 12.45 -12.10 -22.01
N TYR A 114 11.55 -12.27 -22.98
CA TYR A 114 10.65 -11.22 -23.42
C TYR A 114 9.81 -10.67 -22.26
N HIS A 115 9.22 -11.55 -21.42
CA HIS A 115 8.45 -11.10 -20.26
C HIS A 115 9.31 -10.40 -19.20
N ILE A 116 10.54 -10.86 -18.97
CA ILE A 116 11.50 -10.19 -18.08
C ILE A 116 11.83 -8.78 -18.59
N ASP A 117 12.09 -8.65 -19.89
CA ASP A 117 12.39 -7.36 -20.51
C ASP A 117 11.17 -6.43 -20.51
N TYR A 118 9.98 -6.96 -20.79
CA TYR A 118 8.72 -6.23 -20.73
C TYR A 118 8.46 -5.69 -19.32
N LEU A 119 8.68 -6.51 -18.29
CA LEU A 119 8.55 -6.07 -16.89
C LEU A 119 9.53 -4.93 -16.58
N ALA A 120 10.81 -5.10 -16.90
CA ALA A 120 11.85 -4.15 -16.55
C ALA A 120 11.79 -2.83 -17.34
N ALA A 121 11.27 -2.86 -18.57
CA ALA A 121 11.24 -1.69 -19.45
C ALA A 121 9.88 -0.98 -19.48
N GLN A 122 8.77 -1.72 -19.39
CA GLN A 122 7.43 -1.17 -19.66
C GLN A 122 6.52 -1.14 -18.44
N LYS A 123 6.71 -2.03 -17.46
CA LYS A 123 5.78 -2.15 -16.32
C LYS A 123 6.33 -1.66 -15.01
N LEU A 124 7.63 -1.82 -14.78
CA LEU A 124 8.25 -1.51 -13.52
C LEU A 124 9.43 -0.54 -13.75
N PRO A 125 9.56 0.55 -12.99
CA PRO A 125 10.65 1.52 -13.12
C PRO A 125 11.98 1.01 -12.54
N VAL A 126 12.34 -0.26 -12.79
CA VAL A 126 13.47 -0.96 -12.15
C VAL A 126 14.81 -0.32 -12.46
N SER A 127 15.02 0.09 -13.72
CA SER A 127 16.27 0.73 -14.17
C SER A 127 16.48 2.11 -13.57
N GLN A 128 15.40 2.83 -13.25
CA GLN A 128 15.49 4.11 -12.54
C GLN A 128 15.73 3.84 -11.06
N TRP A 129 14.96 2.93 -10.45
CA TRP A 129 15.08 2.56 -9.05
C TRP A 129 16.46 2.04 -8.67
N SER A 130 17.08 1.20 -9.51
CA SER A 130 18.42 0.65 -9.27
C SER A 130 19.52 1.71 -9.25
N LYS A 131 19.29 2.90 -9.81
CA LYS A 131 20.25 4.02 -9.76
C LYS A 131 20.21 4.79 -8.45
N TYR A 132 19.11 4.68 -7.70
CA TYR A 132 18.91 5.37 -6.43
C TYR A 132 19.20 4.48 -5.21
N MET A 133 19.37 3.17 -5.42
CA MET A 133 19.80 2.25 -4.37
C MET A 133 21.33 2.28 -4.30
N ASP A 134 21.86 2.65 -3.13
CA ASP A 134 23.29 2.64 -2.81
C ASP A 134 23.82 1.22 -2.49
N ASP A 135 22.92 0.23 -2.62
CA ASP A 135 23.09 -1.17 -2.22
C ASP A 135 23.86 -1.97 -3.30
N GLY A 136 24.97 -1.41 -3.76
CA GLY A 136 25.85 -2.01 -4.77
C GLY A 136 25.19 -2.27 -6.14
N PRO A 137 25.99 -2.57 -7.17
CA PRO A 137 25.45 -2.97 -8.46
C PRO A 137 24.75 -4.32 -8.31
N MET A 138 23.42 -4.32 -8.34
CA MET A 138 22.64 -5.55 -8.45
C MET A 138 23.15 -6.34 -9.66
N HIS A 139 23.63 -7.57 -9.41
CA HIS A 139 24.41 -8.34 -10.37
C HIS A 139 23.66 -8.67 -11.67
N SER A 140 22.32 -8.57 -11.69
CA SER A 140 21.55 -8.77 -12.91
C SER A 140 20.19 -8.05 -12.89
N LYS A 141 19.64 -7.82 -14.09
CA LYS A 141 18.28 -7.29 -14.30
C LYS A 141 17.20 -8.09 -13.55
N ARG A 142 17.35 -9.41 -13.48
CA ARG A 142 16.42 -10.31 -12.78
C ARG A 142 16.47 -10.07 -11.27
N GLU A 143 17.67 -9.86 -10.74
CA GLU A 143 17.86 -9.53 -9.33
C GLU A 143 17.21 -8.19 -8.98
N ALA A 144 17.42 -7.18 -9.84
CA ALA A 144 16.76 -5.87 -9.75
C ALA A 144 15.23 -5.99 -9.72
N LEU A 145 14.67 -6.81 -10.61
CA LEU A 145 13.23 -7.08 -10.65
C LEU A 145 12.71 -7.74 -9.37
N VAL A 146 13.41 -8.76 -8.86
CA VAL A 146 12.99 -9.48 -7.65
C VAL A 146 13.07 -8.58 -6.42
N ALA A 147 14.17 -7.84 -6.24
CA ALA A 147 14.27 -6.93 -5.09
C ALA A 147 13.21 -5.82 -5.17
N PHE A 148 12.97 -5.26 -6.36
CA PHE A 148 11.91 -4.28 -6.56
C PHE A 148 10.53 -4.87 -6.18
N ALA A 149 10.19 -6.04 -6.75
CA ALA A 149 8.89 -6.65 -6.51
C ALA A 149 8.64 -6.97 -5.03
N LEU A 150 9.65 -7.46 -4.31
CA LEU A 150 9.54 -7.76 -2.87
C LEU A 150 9.55 -6.48 -2.02
N ARG A 151 10.37 -5.48 -2.36
CA ARG A 151 10.45 -4.19 -1.64
C ARG A 151 9.13 -3.44 -1.66
N PHE A 152 8.41 -3.50 -2.79
CA PHE A 152 7.12 -2.84 -3.00
C PHE A 152 5.92 -3.76 -2.78
N ASP A 153 6.11 -4.95 -2.21
CA ASP A 153 5.05 -5.93 -1.91
C ASP A 153 4.15 -6.25 -3.12
N LEU A 154 4.73 -6.24 -4.32
CA LEU A 154 4.01 -6.52 -5.57
C LEU A 154 3.69 -8.02 -5.72
N VAL A 155 4.47 -8.87 -5.06
CA VAL A 155 4.33 -10.33 -5.09
C VAL A 155 4.52 -10.91 -3.70
N ASN A 156 3.43 -11.45 -3.16
CA ASN A 156 3.36 -12.12 -1.87
C ASN A 156 3.17 -13.64 -2.00
N GLU A 157 3.22 -14.34 -0.86
CA GLU A 157 3.06 -15.80 -0.78
C GLU A 157 1.73 -16.31 -1.38
N GLU A 158 0.65 -15.53 -1.28
CA GLU A 158 -0.66 -15.84 -1.89
C GLU A 158 -0.56 -16.04 -3.41
N HIS A 159 0.37 -15.37 -4.08
CA HIS A 159 0.52 -15.49 -5.53
C HIS A 159 1.23 -16.78 -5.96
N LEU A 160 1.86 -17.50 -5.03
CA LEU A 160 2.53 -18.77 -5.33
C LEU A 160 1.54 -19.85 -5.81
N ASP A 161 0.26 -19.72 -5.47
CA ASP A 161 -0.79 -20.61 -5.96
C ASP A 161 -0.90 -20.62 -7.49
N LEU A 162 -0.53 -19.50 -8.14
CA LEU A 162 -0.47 -19.40 -9.59
C LEU A 162 0.55 -20.38 -10.21
N LEU A 163 1.61 -20.73 -9.48
CA LEU A 163 2.62 -21.68 -9.93
C LEU A 163 2.18 -23.14 -9.73
N THR A 164 1.31 -23.39 -8.76
CA THR A 164 0.75 -24.72 -8.47
C THR A 164 -0.40 -25.06 -9.43
N GLY A 165 -0.84 -24.11 -10.26
CA GLY A 165 -2.00 -24.26 -11.15
C GLY A 165 -3.34 -24.14 -10.40
N LEU A 166 -3.31 -23.77 -9.11
CA LEU A 166 -4.51 -23.44 -8.35
C LEU A 166 -4.91 -22.02 -8.72
N ARG A 167 -5.93 -21.91 -9.56
CA ARG A 167 -6.49 -20.64 -9.99
C ARG A 167 -6.93 -19.86 -8.74
N LEU A 168 -6.26 -18.75 -8.43
CA LEU A 168 -6.74 -17.79 -7.43
C LEU A 168 -8.13 -17.33 -7.87
N SER A 169 -9.16 -17.85 -7.22
CA SER A 169 -10.47 -17.24 -7.28
C SER A 169 -10.38 -15.91 -6.53
N PRO A 170 -10.91 -14.79 -7.06
CA PRO A 170 -10.96 -13.55 -6.31
C PRO A 170 -11.74 -13.84 -5.03
N SER A 171 -11.07 -13.67 -3.89
CA SER A 171 -11.65 -13.88 -2.57
C SER A 171 -12.78 -12.87 -2.39
N VAL A 172 -14.01 -13.34 -2.60
CA VAL A 172 -15.20 -12.65 -2.11
C VAL A 172 -15.08 -12.67 -0.59
N PRO A 173 -15.05 -11.52 0.12
CA PRO A 173 -15.10 -11.53 1.56
C PRO A 173 -16.43 -12.18 1.96
N ALA A 174 -16.34 -13.37 2.55
CA ALA A 174 -17.48 -14.09 3.09
C ALA A 174 -18.12 -13.23 4.18
N SER A 175 -19.19 -12.51 3.80
CA SER A 175 -20.13 -11.96 4.77
C SER A 175 -20.82 -13.14 5.43
N THR A 176 -20.45 -13.40 6.68
CA THR A 176 -21.13 -14.36 7.54
C THR A 176 -22.57 -13.91 7.78
N PRO A 177 -23.59 -14.77 7.53
CA PRO A 177 -24.86 -14.64 8.21
C PRO A 177 -24.81 -15.57 9.42
N VAL A 178 -24.53 -15.04 10.61
CA VAL A 178 -24.83 -15.76 11.85
C VAL A 178 -26.19 -15.29 12.35
N LEU A 179 -27.17 -16.15 12.09
CA LEU A 179 -28.44 -16.22 12.81
C LEU A 179 -28.13 -16.52 14.29
N THR A 180 -28.55 -15.65 15.21
CA THR A 180 -28.76 -16.03 16.61
C THR A 180 -30.17 -15.62 17.06
N SER A 181 -31.05 -16.62 16.97
CA SER A 181 -32.07 -16.99 17.97
C SER A 181 -32.62 -15.89 18.90
N ARG A 182 -33.89 -15.54 18.68
CA ARG A 182 -34.81 -14.98 19.68
C ARG A 182 -34.94 -15.90 20.90
N PRO A 183 -34.86 -15.39 22.14
CA PRO A 183 -35.54 -16.03 23.25
C PRO A 183 -36.99 -15.52 23.34
N ARG A 184 -37.95 -16.45 23.25
CA ARG A 184 -39.32 -16.25 23.72
C ARG A 184 -39.27 -16.14 25.24
N HIS A 185 -39.51 -14.96 25.79
CA HIS A 185 -39.92 -14.85 27.19
C HIS A 185 -41.45 -14.81 27.24
N GLU A 186 -42.00 -15.90 27.78
CA GLU A 186 -43.38 -16.04 28.18
C GLU A 186 -43.77 -14.94 29.18
N LEU A 187 -44.93 -14.34 28.93
CA LEU A 187 -45.64 -13.49 29.88
C LEU A 187 -46.24 -14.35 31.00
N PRO A 188 -46.13 -13.95 32.27
CA PRO A 188 -47.11 -14.31 33.27
C PRO A 188 -48.23 -13.27 33.30
N LEU A 189 -49.45 -13.76 33.05
CA LEU A 189 -50.71 -13.07 33.30
C LEU A 189 -50.86 -12.77 34.80
N LEU A 190 -50.91 -11.49 35.18
CA LEU A 190 -51.63 -11.05 36.38
C LEU A 190 -52.46 -9.81 36.04
N ARG A 191 -53.77 -9.99 36.03
CA ARG A 191 -54.79 -8.96 36.27
C ARG A 191 -55.48 -9.31 37.59
N PRO A 192 -56.35 -8.45 38.13
CA PRO A 192 -56.11 -7.06 38.54
C PRO A 192 -56.55 -6.90 40.02
N ASP A 193 -56.20 -5.80 40.70
CA ASP A 193 -57.16 -5.28 41.68
C ASP A 193 -57.20 -3.75 41.69
N ARG A 194 -58.43 -3.26 41.69
CA ARG A 194 -58.84 -1.86 41.77
C ARG A 194 -58.97 -1.48 43.24
N ARG A 195 -58.45 -0.31 43.61
CA ARG A 195 -58.91 0.63 44.65
C ARG A 195 -57.70 1.50 44.98
N GLY A 196 -57.72 2.83 44.95
CA GLY A 196 -58.76 3.82 44.79
C GLY A 196 -58.21 5.14 45.33
N VAL A 197 -58.87 6.23 44.96
CA VAL A 197 -58.96 7.51 45.69
C VAL A 197 -57.77 8.48 45.58
N SER A 198 -58.04 9.56 44.82
CA SER A 198 -57.84 11.01 45.08
C SER A 198 -56.49 11.46 45.72
N ASN A 199 -55.81 12.53 45.32
CA ASN A 199 -56.30 13.90 45.14
C ASN A 199 -55.10 14.83 44.82
N VAL A 200 -55.33 15.86 44.00
CA VAL A 200 -54.92 17.29 44.14
C VAL A 200 -53.57 17.64 44.82
N ASN A 201 -52.70 18.34 44.07
CA ASN A 201 -52.23 19.75 44.25
C ASN A 201 -50.87 19.95 43.54
N SER A 202 -50.77 20.77 42.49
CA SER A 202 -50.46 22.22 42.50
C SER A 202 -48.97 22.60 42.64
N GLN A 203 -48.53 23.36 41.63
CA GLN A 203 -47.59 24.49 41.62
C GLN A 203 -46.21 24.39 42.34
N ARG A 204 -45.15 24.48 41.50
CA ARG A 204 -44.09 25.53 41.40
C ARG A 204 -43.27 25.94 42.65
N PRO A 205 -42.15 26.68 42.49
CA PRO A 205 -41.43 27.09 41.27
C PRO A 205 -40.01 26.51 41.14
#